data_AF-A0A7L1M037-F1
#
_entry.id   AF-A0A7L1M037-F1
#
_cell.length_a   1.000
_cell.length_b   1.000
_cell.length_c   1.000
_cell.angle_alpha   90.00
_cell.angle_beta   90.00
_cell.angle_gamma   90.00
#
_symmetry.space_group_name_H-M   'P 1'
#
loop_
_entity.id
_entity.type
_entity.pdbx_description
1 polymer ?
#
loop_
_entity_poly.entity_id
_entity_poly.type
_entity_poly.pdbx_seq_one_letter_code
_entity_poly.pdbx_strand_id
1 'polypeptide(L)'
;ITSEVVDRVYKEYMGDAESPAQVRDGLLDAMGDVYFVISSVEVARYHRDAGNTVYFYEFQHRPSSVEGVLPEFVKADHAAELAFVFGKPFLAGDV
;
A
#
# COMPACT_ATOMS: atom_id res chain seq x y z
N ILE A 1 10.99 -3.80 -18.43
CA ILE A 1 9.95 -4.83 -18.13
C ILE A 1 9.61 -5.49 -19.46
N THR A 2 9.71 -6.82 -19.57
CA THR A 2 9.35 -7.55 -20.81
C THR A 2 7.85 -7.80 -20.85
N SER A 3 7.29 -8.06 -22.04
CA SER A 3 5.88 -8.46 -22.17
C SER A 3 5.55 -9.70 -21.35
N GLU A 4 6.47 -10.68 -21.29
CA GLU A 4 6.29 -11.87 -20.46
C GLU A 4 6.10 -11.54 -18.97
N VAL A 5 6.86 -10.58 -18.44
CA VAL A 5 6.72 -10.15 -17.04
C VAL A 5 5.38 -9.45 -16.84
N VAL A 6 4.96 -8.60 -17.78
CA VAL A 6 3.65 -7.93 -17.71
C VAL A 6 2.51 -8.96 -17.73
N ASP A 7 2.56 -9.96 -18.60
CA ASP A 7 1.53 -11.01 -18.70
C ASP A 7 1.43 -11.84 -17.42
N ARG A 8 2.57 -12.13 -16.77
CA ARG A 8 2.58 -12.84 -15.48
C ARG A 8 1.94 -12.01 -14.38
N VAL A 9 2.29 -10.72 -14.28
CA VAL A 9 1.69 -9.80 -13.31
C VAL A 9 0.19 -9.66 -13.58
N TYR A 10 -0.20 -9.52 -14.85
CA TYR A 10 -1.62 -9.47 -15.22
C TYR A 10 -2.37 -10.72 -14.75
N LYS A 11 -1.83 -11.90 -15.05
CA LYS A 11 -2.45 -13.17 -14.67
C LYS A 11 -2.58 -13.33 -13.16
N GLU A 12 -1.55 -12.94 -12.41
CA GLU A 12 -1.53 -13.06 -10.94
C GLU A 12 -2.58 -12.16 -10.27
N TYR A 13 -2.65 -10.89 -10.68
CA TYR A 13 -3.44 -9.89 -9.96
C TYR A 13 -4.84 -9.66 -10.53
N MET A 14 -5.06 -9.95 -11.82
CA MET A 14 -6.31 -9.64 -12.53
C MET A 14 -6.86 -10.82 -13.33
N GLY A 15 -6.17 -11.97 -13.37
CA GLY A 15 -6.53 -13.09 -14.24
C GLY A 15 -7.92 -13.67 -13.99
N ASP A 16 -8.37 -13.63 -12.74
CA ASP A 16 -9.67 -14.15 -12.29
C ASP A 16 -10.69 -13.03 -11.99
N ALA A 17 -10.43 -11.79 -12.42
CA ALA A 17 -11.33 -10.68 -12.18
C ALA A 17 -12.62 -10.79 -13.01
N GLU A 18 -13.77 -10.77 -12.35
CA GLU A 18 -15.10 -10.89 -12.96
C GLU A 18 -15.82 -9.53 -13.12
N SER A 19 -15.21 -8.45 -12.60
CA SER A 19 -15.81 -7.12 -12.61
C SER A 19 -14.75 -6.01 -12.78
N PRO A 20 -15.14 -4.82 -13.29
CA PRO A 20 -14.24 -3.68 -13.37
C PRO A 20 -13.67 -3.25 -12.00
N ALA A 21 -14.42 -3.47 -10.91
CA ALA A 21 -13.95 -3.18 -9.56
C ALA A 21 -12.81 -4.11 -9.15
N GLN A 22 -12.92 -5.41 -9.44
CA GLN A 22 -11.85 -6.37 -9.16
C GLN A 22 -10.61 -6.11 -10.03
N VAL A 23 -10.79 -5.69 -11.30
CA VAL A 23 -9.65 -5.27 -12.14
C VAL A 23 -8.93 -4.05 -11.54
N ARG A 24 -9.68 -3.05 -11.07
CA ARG A 24 -9.11 -1.89 -10.38
C ARG A 24 -8.34 -2.31 -9.13
N ASP A 25 -8.95 -3.12 -8.28
CA ASP A 25 -8.35 -3.52 -7.00
C ASP A 25 -7.07 -4.34 -7.23
N GLY A 26 -7.10 -5.32 -8.15
CA GLY A 26 -5.93 -6.10 -8.54
C GLY A 26 -4.80 -5.24 -9.14
N LEU A 27 -5.13 -4.26 -9.98
CA LEU A 27 -4.14 -3.32 -10.52
C LEU A 27 -3.49 -2.48 -9.40
N LEU A 28 -4.29 -1.97 -8.47
CA LEU A 28 -3.79 -1.17 -7.35
C LEU A 28 -2.94 -2.00 -6.39
N ASP A 29 -3.33 -3.25 -6.12
CA ASP A 29 -2.54 -4.19 -5.32
C ASP A 29 -1.20 -4.51 -6.02
N ALA A 30 -1.20 -4.78 -7.33
CA ALA A 30 0.03 -5.01 -8.10
C ALA A 30 0.99 -3.82 -8.03
N MET A 31 0.47 -2.60 -8.15
CA MET A 31 1.26 -1.38 -8.03
C MET A 31 1.81 -1.20 -6.61
N GLY A 32 0.97 -1.41 -5.59
CA GLY A 32 1.36 -1.33 -4.18
C GLY A 32 2.50 -2.31 -3.85
N ASP A 33 2.38 -3.54 -4.31
CA ASP A 33 3.37 -4.60 -4.07
C ASP A 33 4.71 -4.30 -4.74
N VAL A 34 4.69 -3.94 -6.03
CA VAL A 34 5.91 -3.67 -6.81
C VAL A 34 6.65 -2.44 -6.30
N TYR A 35 5.94 -1.35 -6.01
CA TYR A 35 6.58 -0.09 -5.63
C TYR A 35 6.95 -0.03 -4.14
N PHE A 36 6.19 -0.67 -3.25
CA PHE A 36 6.35 -0.49 -1.81
C PHE A 36 6.57 -1.79 -1.06
N VAL A 37 5.67 -2.77 -1.16
CA VAL A 37 5.68 -3.92 -0.23
C VAL A 37 6.87 -4.83 -0.45
N ILE A 38 7.08 -5.32 -1.68
CA ILE A 38 8.16 -6.27 -2.00
C ILE A 38 9.51 -5.65 -1.67
N SER A 39 9.75 -4.41 -2.13
CA SER A 39 11.00 -3.70 -1.88
C SER A 39 11.26 -3.49 -0.39
N SER A 40 10.24 -3.10 0.39
CA SER A 40 10.37 -2.90 1.84
C SER A 40 10.67 -4.20 2.58
N VAL A 41 10.01 -5.30 2.19
CA VAL A 41 10.24 -6.63 2.76
C VAL A 41 11.66 -7.13 2.46
N GLU A 42 12.14 -6.97 1.23
CA GLU A 42 13.50 -7.38 0.85
C GLU A 42 14.56 -6.58 1.62
N VAL A 43 14.40 -5.26 1.74
CA VAL A 43 15.29 -4.42 2.56
C VAL A 43 15.27 -4.87 4.02
N ALA A 44 14.09 -5.11 4.60
CA ALA A 44 13.97 -5.59 5.98
C ALA A 44 14.68 -6.95 6.19
N ARG A 45 14.56 -7.87 5.22
CA ARG A 45 15.26 -9.17 5.23
C ARG A 45 16.77 -8.99 5.16
N TYR A 46 17.28 -8.17 4.25
CA TYR A 46 18.72 -7.91 4.16
C TYR A 46 19.29 -7.31 5.47
N HIS A 47 18.58 -6.37 6.09
CA HIS A 47 19.00 -5.80 7.38
C HIS A 47 18.99 -6.86 8.50
N ARG A 48 17.96 -7.71 8.57
CA ARG A 48 17.85 -8.80 9.53
C ARG A 48 18.99 -9.82 9.34
N ASP A 49 19.24 -10.24 8.10
CA ASP A 49 20.22 -11.28 7.78
C ASP A 49 21.67 -10.79 8.00
N ALA A 50 21.88 -9.47 8.01
CA ALA A 50 23.13 -8.85 8.45
C ALA A 50 23.30 -8.78 9.99
N GLY A 51 22.34 -9.31 10.77
CA GLY A 51 22.40 -9.37 12.24
C GLY A 51 21.83 -8.16 12.97
N ASN A 52 21.12 -7.26 12.28
CA ASN A 52 20.49 -6.09 12.92
C ASN A 52 19.11 -6.41 13.50
N THR A 53 18.72 -5.67 14.53
CA THR A 53 17.32 -5.64 14.98
C THR A 53 16.48 -4.85 13.99
N VAL A 54 15.41 -5.47 13.48
CA VAL A 54 14.49 -4.87 12.51
C VAL A 54 13.07 -4.87 13.07
N TYR A 55 12.37 -3.75 12.92
CA TYR A 55 10.94 -3.64 13.15
C TYR A 55 10.26 -3.33 11.82
N PHE A 56 9.11 -3.92 11.57
CA PHE A 56 8.36 -3.78 10.33
C PHE A 56 6.87 -3.69 10.67
N TYR A 57 6.13 -2.85 9.96
CA TYR A 57 4.69 -2.70 10.14
C TYR A 57 4.01 -2.39 8.82
N GLU A 58 2.71 -2.65 8.78
CA GLU A 58 1.81 -2.21 7.71
C GLU A 58 0.73 -1.33 8.34
N PHE A 59 0.57 -0.11 7.85
CA PHE A 59 -0.44 0.81 8.36
C PHE A 59 -1.72 0.69 7.52
N GLN A 60 -2.83 0.32 8.17
CA GLN A 60 -4.10 0.04 7.47
C GLN A 60 -5.27 0.92 7.92
N HIS A 61 -5.03 1.90 8.80
CA HIS A 61 -6.11 2.75 9.28
C HIS A 61 -6.41 3.89 8.29
N ARG A 62 -7.65 3.97 7.81
CA ARG A 62 -8.12 5.06 6.95
C ARG A 62 -8.44 6.29 7.81
N PRO A 63 -7.75 7.44 7.64
CA PRO A 63 -8.02 8.64 8.43
C PRO A 63 -9.45 9.14 8.20
N SER A 64 -10.17 9.53 9.25
CA SER A 64 -11.51 10.12 9.09
C SER A 64 -11.50 11.44 8.30
N SER A 65 -10.39 12.16 8.29
CA SER A 65 -10.24 13.42 7.53
C SER A 65 -10.31 13.25 6.01
N VAL A 66 -10.26 12.02 5.48
CA VAL A 66 -10.42 11.75 4.05
C VAL A 66 -11.84 11.29 3.68
N GLU A 67 -12.74 11.18 4.65
CA GLU A 67 -14.15 10.88 4.39
C GLU A 67 -14.80 11.96 3.52
N GLY A 68 -15.53 11.53 2.48
CA GLY A 68 -16.15 12.44 1.50
C GLY A 68 -15.16 13.08 0.51
N VAL A 69 -13.84 12.98 0.73
CA VAL A 69 -12.80 13.48 -0.18
C VAL A 69 -12.29 12.38 -1.09
N LEU A 70 -11.96 11.22 -0.52
CA LEU A 70 -11.48 10.06 -1.28
C LEU A 70 -12.61 9.03 -1.47
N PRO A 71 -12.63 8.31 -2.61
CA PRO A 71 -13.55 7.20 -2.82
C PRO A 71 -13.47 6.16 -1.70
N GLU A 72 -14.58 5.46 -1.44
CA GLU A 72 -14.68 4.50 -0.33
C GLU A 72 -13.76 3.28 -0.50
N PHE A 73 -13.44 2.89 -1.74
CA PHE A 73 -12.52 1.79 -2.01
C PHE A 73 -11.06 2.11 -1.60
N VAL A 74 -10.73 3.39 -1.38
CA VAL A 74 -9.40 3.80 -0.91
C VAL A 74 -9.29 3.51 0.58
N LYS A 75 -8.37 2.59 0.92
CA LYS A 75 -8.09 2.13 2.30
C LYS A 75 -7.15 3.13 3.01
N ALA A 76 -6.07 2.65 3.62
CA ALA A 76 -4.94 3.51 4.00
C ALA A 76 -4.12 3.81 2.75
N ASP A 77 -4.30 5.01 2.21
CA ASP A 77 -3.55 5.47 1.05
C ASP A 77 -2.08 5.78 1.41
N HIS A 78 -1.25 6.02 0.40
CA HIS A 78 0.13 6.41 0.58
C HIS A 78 0.27 7.60 1.54
N ALA A 79 1.14 7.46 2.54
CA ALA A 79 1.39 8.45 3.59
C ALA A 79 0.23 8.69 4.60
N ALA A 80 -0.80 7.84 4.62
CA ALA A 80 -1.91 7.95 5.58
C ALA A 80 -1.45 7.86 7.05
N GLU A 81 -0.33 7.19 7.32
CA GLU A 81 0.25 7.05 8.64
C GLU A 81 0.85 8.36 9.18
N LEU A 82 1.27 9.28 8.31
CA LEU A 82 1.96 10.51 8.73
C LEU A 82 1.11 11.35 9.68
N ALA A 83 -0.20 11.45 9.41
CA ALA A 83 -1.12 12.15 10.29
C ALA A 83 -1.11 11.59 11.72
N PHE A 84 -0.94 10.27 11.88
CA PHE A 84 -0.91 9.62 13.18
C PHE A 84 0.46 9.71 13.83
N VAL A 85 1.54 9.51 13.07
CA VAL A 85 2.93 9.64 13.56
C VAL A 85 3.19 11.05 14.11
N PHE A 86 2.71 12.09 13.43
CA PHE A 86 2.88 13.47 13.88
C PHE A 86 1.77 13.97 14.82
N GLY A 87 0.80 13.12 15.18
CA GLY A 87 -0.22 13.46 16.15
C GLY A 87 -1.23 14.51 15.66
N LYS A 88 -1.52 14.54 14.35
CA LYS A 88 -2.56 15.39 13.74
C LYS A 88 -3.89 15.36 14.53
N PRO A 89 -4.39 14.20 15.01
CA PRO A 89 -5.62 14.17 15.80
C PRO A 89 -5.62 15.01 17.10
N PHE A 90 -4.44 15.46 17.56
CA PHE A 90 -4.28 16.27 18.77
C PHE A 90 -4.00 17.76 18.48
N LEU A 91 -3.91 18.16 17.21
CA LEU A 91 -3.69 19.55 16.82
C LEU A 91 -5.02 20.31 16.83
N ALA A 92 -5.00 21.57 17.27
CA ALA A 92 -6.17 22.43 17.25
C ALA A 92 -6.34 23.05 15.84
N GLY A 93 -7.49 22.79 15.20
CA GLY A 93 -7.88 23.39 13.92
C GLY A 93 -7.75 22.47 12.71
N ASP A 94 -8.41 22.85 11.61
CA ASP A 94 -8.34 22.17 10.30
C ASP A 94 -7.00 22.49 9.62
N VAL A 95 -5.92 21.84 10.05
CA VAL A 95 -4.61 21.86 9.34
C VAL A 95 -4.43 20.56 8.57
#